data_AF-A0A0F7VPJ4-F1
#
_entry.id   AF-A0A0F7VPJ4-F1
#
_cell.length_a   1.000
_cell.length_b   1.000
_cell.length_c   1.000
_cell.angle_alpha   90.00
_cell.angle_beta   90.00
_cell.angle_gamma   90.00
#
_symmetry.space_group_name_H-M   'P 1'
#
loop_
_entity.id
_entity.type
_entity.pdbx_description
1 polymer ?
#
loop_
_entity_poly.entity_id
_entity_poly.type
_entity_poly.pdbx_seq_one_letter_code
_entity_poly.pdbx_strand_id
1 'polypeptide(L)' 'MRYPQGGGLTAERQQFREGLRLQAAERFARGEASSVIAKDLRVSVRSVQ' A
#
# COMPACT_ATOMS: atom_id res chain seq x y z
N MET A 1 19.35 -17.51 13.40
CA MET A 1 18.30 -17.27 12.37
C MET A 1 18.88 -16.34 11.30
N ARG A 2 19.06 -16.84 10.08
CA ARG A 2 19.65 -16.10 8.96
C ARG A 2 18.52 -15.71 8.02
N TYR A 3 18.01 -14.49 8.13
CA TYR A 3 17.21 -13.92 7.05
C TYR A 3 18.23 -13.50 5.98
N PRO A 4 18.26 -14.11 4.79
CA PRO A 4 19.08 -13.57 3.71
C PRO A 4 18.52 -12.18 3.40
N GLN A 5 19.24 -11.16 3.87
CA GLN A 5 19.30 -9.78 3.39
C GLN A 5 18.45 -9.54 2.14
N GLY A 6 17.28 -8.91 2.37
CA GLY A 6 16.26 -8.59 1.38
C GLY A 6 14.89 -9.06 1.87
N GLY A 7 14.34 -8.42 2.91
CA GLY A 7 13.16 -8.86 3.64
C GLY A 7 11.95 -9.24 2.76
N GLY A 8 11.86 -10.50 2.36
CA GLY A 8 10.65 -11.26 2.01
C GLY A 8 9.75 -10.77 0.86
N LEU A 9 10.03 -9.63 0.24
CA LEU A 9 9.29 -9.12 -0.90
C LEU A 9 10.17 -9.24 -2.15
N THR A 10 9.72 -10.04 -3.11
CA THR A 10 10.20 -9.97 -4.49
C THR A 10 10.06 -8.52 -4.98
N ALA A 11 10.90 -8.08 -5.91
CA ALA A 11 10.84 -6.73 -6.48
C ALA A 11 9.42 -6.36 -6.96
N GLU A 12 8.69 -7.34 -7.48
CA GLU A 12 7.29 -7.23 -7.89
C GLU A 12 6.37 -6.84 -6.73
N ARG A 13 6.53 -7.46 -5.55
CA ARG A 13 5.72 -7.11 -4.37
C ARG A 13 6.07 -5.72 -3.84
N GLN A 14 7.34 -5.31 -3.97
CA GLN A 14 7.75 -3.95 -3.59
C GLN A 14 7.09 -2.91 -4.50
N GLN A 15 7.18 -3.11 -5.82
CA GLN A 15 6.53 -2.25 -6.82
C GLN A 15 5.01 -2.21 -6.65
N PHE A 16 4.38 -3.35 -6.36
CA PHE A 16 2.95 -3.40 -6.07
C PHE A 16 2.55 -2.53 -4.88
N ARG A 17 3.31 -2.60 -3.78
CA ARG A 17 3.05 -1.77 -2.59
C ARG A 17 3.31 -0.29 -2.85
N GLU A 18 4.30 0.03 -3.66
CA GLU A 18 4.60 1.40 -4.05
C GLU A 18 3.49 1.98 -4.93
N GLY A 19 2.97 1.19 -5.88
CA GLY A 19 1.79 1.54 -6.66
C GLY A 19 0.56 1.81 -5.80
N LEU A 20 0.30 0.95 -4.79
CA LEU A 20 -0.78 1.18 -3.83
C LEU A 20 -0.60 2.47 -3.03
N ARG A 21 0.64 2.80 -2.63
CA ARG A 21 0.93 4.05 -1.90
C ARG A 21 0.66 5.28 -2.76
N LEU A 22 1.09 5.27 -4.03
CA LEU A 22 0.87 6.39 -4.94
C LEU A 22 -0.63 6.61 -5.21
N GLN A 23 -1.38 5.53 -5.47
CA GLN A 23 -2.83 5.62 -5.66
C GLN A 23 -3.56 6.13 -4.41
N ALA A 24 -3.16 5.67 -3.23
CA ALA A 24 -3.70 6.18 -1.98
C ALA A 24 -3.38 7.66 -1.78
N ALA A 25 -2.14 8.09 -2.06
CA ALA A 25 -1.70 9.47 -1.92
C ALA A 25 -2.48 10.43 -2.83
N GLU A 26 -2.73 10.05 -4.09
CA GLU A 26 -3.55 10.85 -5.01
C GLU A 26 -4.98 11.03 -4.50
N ARG A 27 -5.58 9.98 -3.96
CA ARG A 27 -6.94 10.02 -3.40
C ARG A 27 -7.02 10.83 -2.11
N PHE A 28 -6.00 10.72 -1.25
CA PHE A 28 -5.89 11.59 -0.08
C PHE A 28 -5.74 13.06 -0.47
N ALA A 29 -4.98 13.38 -1.50
CA ALA A 29 -4.86 14.75 -2.02
C ALA A 29 -6.20 15.31 -2.54
N ARG A 30 -7.12 14.43 -2.98
CA ARG A 30 -8.49 14.78 -3.35
C ARG A 30 -9.46 14.87 -2.17
N GLY A 31 -9.00 14.54 -0.96
CA GLY A 31 -9.81 14.56 0.26
C GLY A 31 -10.70 13.31 0.46
N GLU A 32 -10.40 12.20 -0.22
CA GLU A 32 -11.15 10.96 -0.04
C GLU A 32 -10.92 10.35 1.36
N ALA A 33 -11.97 9.79 1.95
CA ALA A 33 -11.89 9.13 3.25
C ALA A 33 -11.11 7.80 3.17
N SER A 34 -10.35 7.48 4.22
CA SER A 34 -9.55 6.24 4.28
C SER A 34 -10.37 4.97 4.09
N SER A 35 -11.65 4.95 4.51
CA SER A 35 -12.56 3.82 4.30
C SER A 35 -12.91 3.60 2.82
N VAL A 36 -13.06 4.68 2.05
CA VAL A 36 -13.33 4.63 0.60
C VAL A 36 -12.08 4.15 -0.14
N ILE A 37 -10.93 4.75 0.17
CA ILE A 37 -9.64 4.37 -0.43
C ILE A 37 -9.33 2.89 -0.14
N ALA A 38 -9.51 2.44 1.10
CA ALA A 38 -9.27 1.06 1.48
C ALA A 38 -10.18 0.07 0.74
N LYS A 39 -11.46 0.40 0.60
CA LYS A 39 -12.43 -0.42 -0.14
C LYS A 39 -12.04 -0.55 -1.61
N ASP A 40 -11.67 0.56 -2.25
CA ASP A 40 -11.32 0.59 -3.67
C ASP A 40 -9.99 -0.12 -3.96
N LEU A 41 -9.00 0.03 -3.09
CA LEU A 41 -7.72 -0.66 -3.17
C LEU A 41 -7.78 -2.12 -2.67
N ARG A 42 -8.93 -2.56 -2.14
CA ARG A 42 -9.14 -3.88 -1.52
C ARG A 42 -8.13 -4.21 -0.41
N VAL A 43 -7.80 -3.21 0.40
CA VAL A 43 -6.90 -3.33 1.55
C VAL A 43 -7.65 -3.01 2.84
N SER A 44 -7.04 -3.33 3.98
CA SER A 44 -7.59 -2.92 5.27
C SER A 44 -7.43 -1.41 5.47
N VAL A 45 -8.33 -0.78 6.23
CA VAL A 45 -8.21 0.64 6.60
C VAL A 45 -6.89 0.93 7.32
N ARG A 46 -6.42 -0.01 8.16
CA ARG A 46 -5.13 0.07 8.84
C ARG A 46 -3.93 0.16 7.87
N SER A 47 -4.09 -0.28 6.63
CA SER A 47 -3.04 -0.23 5.62
C SER A 47 -2.92 1.14 4.94
N VAL A 48 -3.93 2.00 5.07
CA VAL A 48 -3.98 3.35 4.47
C VAL A 48 -4.04 4.47 5.51
N GLN A 49 -4.15 4.13 6.80
CA GLN A 49 -4.05 5.05 7.93
C GLN A 49 -2.58 5.29 8.32
#